data_AF-A0A7X9ZWD6-F1
#
_entry.id   AF-A0A7X9ZWD6-F1
#
_cell.length_a   1.000
_cell.length_b   1.000
_cell.length_c   1.000
_cell.angle_alpha   90.00
_cell.angle_beta   90.00
_cell.angle_gamma   90.00
#
_symmetry.space_group_name_H-M   'P 1'
#
loop_
_entity.id
_entity.type
_entity.pdbx_description
1 polymer ?
#
loop_
_entity_poly.entity_id
_entity_poly.type
_entity_poly.pdbx_seq_one_letter_code
_entity_poly.pdbx_strand_id
1 'polypeptide(L)'
;MNDIWSSSWSAPAVPIERIVLQFGKGKKKKALRNFSAGTRVGNSLFLGADEHADIDRLSRSATGDWSEHAQFSLGDLLPLADPDQEVDLEGLSADDGWLWVLGSHARARPKVEKAKDERIDLRLLADLKDTRARCLLGRIPLVEHLGTHHPVRIDGHRRAGVLPQGSDGNALAAALARDPLIAPFIPRLSDQNLCAHWRSPIVMMRQG
;
A
#
# COMPACT_ATOMS: atom_id res chain seq x y z
N MET A 1 -27.57 1.04 34.75
CA MET A 1 -27.03 0.86 33.38
C MET A 1 -25.52 0.70 33.54
N ASN A 2 -25.00 -0.52 33.38
CA ASN A 2 -23.57 -0.76 33.47
C ASN A 2 -22.92 -0.37 32.15
N ASP A 3 -21.85 0.41 32.26
CA ASP A 3 -21.13 1.01 31.14
C ASP A 3 -20.21 -0.03 30.47
N ILE A 4 -20.77 -0.77 29.51
CA ILE A 4 -20.12 -1.85 28.75
C ILE A 4 -18.89 -1.34 27.96
N TRP A 5 -18.74 -0.02 27.78
CA TRP A 5 -17.68 0.58 26.98
C TRP A 5 -16.38 0.86 27.75
N SER A 6 -16.38 0.72 29.08
CA SER A 6 -15.25 1.16 29.91
C SER A 6 -14.15 0.11 30.13
N SER A 7 -14.33 -1.16 29.76
CA SER A 7 -13.46 -2.25 30.23
C SER A 7 -12.93 -3.27 29.20
N SER A 8 -13.14 -3.08 27.89
CA SER A 8 -12.82 -4.13 26.90
C SER A 8 -11.53 -3.94 26.11
N TRP A 9 -10.80 -2.83 26.27
CA TRP A 9 -9.57 -2.59 25.52
C TRP A 9 -8.34 -2.94 26.36
N SER A 10 -7.51 -3.85 25.86
CA SER A 10 -6.18 -4.10 26.40
C SER A 10 -5.39 -2.80 26.49
N ALA A 11 -4.50 -2.69 27.47
CA ALA A 11 -3.51 -1.61 27.48
C ALA A 11 -2.79 -1.57 26.11
N PRO A 12 -2.52 -0.38 25.54
CA PRO A 12 -1.75 -0.26 24.31
C PRO A 12 -0.44 -1.04 24.43
N ALA A 13 -0.05 -1.73 23.36
CA ALA A 13 1.21 -2.46 23.35
C ALA A 13 2.37 -1.50 23.68
N VAL A 14 3.20 -1.88 24.66
CA VAL A 14 4.41 -1.14 24.99
C VAL A 14 5.52 -1.58 24.02
N PRO A 15 6.25 -0.64 23.39
CA PRO A 15 7.41 -1.01 22.58
C PRO A 15 8.40 -1.82 23.40
N ILE A 16 8.72 -3.03 22.94
CA ILE A 16 9.65 -3.94 23.62
C ILE A 16 11.11 -3.58 23.37
N GLU A 17 11.39 -2.92 22.24
CA GLU A 17 12.74 -2.56 21.81
C GLU A 17 12.69 -1.36 20.85
N ARG A 18 13.81 -0.63 20.77
CA ARG A 18 14.06 0.35 19.71
C ARG A 18 15.23 -0.12 18.86
N ILE A 19 14.96 -0.38 17.59
CA ILE A 19 15.99 -0.71 16.60
C ILE A 19 16.40 0.55 15.82
N VAL A 20 17.68 0.64 15.44
CA VAL A 20 18.18 1.72 14.60
C VAL A 20 18.24 1.24 13.15
N LEU A 21 17.62 2.00 12.25
CA LEU A 21 17.68 1.78 10.81
C LEU A 21 18.64 2.82 10.20
N GLN A 22 19.77 2.35 9.68
CA GLN A 22 20.83 3.20 9.15
C GLN A 22 20.77 3.26 7.62
N PHE A 23 20.25 4.36 7.10
CA PHE A 23 20.25 4.64 5.68
C PHE A 23 21.53 5.36 5.28
N GLY A 24 22.06 5.07 4.09
CA GLY A 24 23.29 5.67 3.59
C GLY A 24 23.19 7.19 3.44
N LYS A 25 24.34 7.88 3.34
CA LYS A 25 24.41 9.36 3.28
C LYS A 25 23.63 10.00 2.11
N GLY A 26 23.24 9.22 1.10
CA GLY A 26 22.49 9.68 -0.06
C GLY A 26 20.97 9.86 0.16
N LYS A 27 20.38 9.24 1.19
CA LYS A 27 18.93 9.27 1.37
C LYS A 27 18.46 10.56 2.05
N LYS A 28 17.56 11.28 1.40
CA LYS A 28 17.01 12.55 1.93
C LYS A 28 16.18 12.30 3.19
N LYS A 29 16.32 13.17 4.20
CA LYS A 29 15.56 13.07 5.46
C LYS A 29 14.03 13.00 5.29
N LYS A 30 13.47 13.66 4.27
CA LYS A 30 12.02 13.60 3.98
C LYS A 30 11.60 12.17 3.62
N ALA A 31 12.37 11.49 2.76
CA ALA A 31 12.08 10.13 2.31
C ALA A 31 12.10 9.10 3.46
N LEU A 32 12.87 9.37 4.52
CA LEU A 32 12.93 8.49 5.70
C LEU A 32 11.65 8.50 6.56
N ARG A 33 10.76 9.46 6.33
CA ARG A 33 9.52 9.64 7.11
C ARG A 33 8.29 9.05 6.43
N ASN A 34 8.50 8.35 5.31
CA ASN A 34 7.43 8.02 4.38
C ASN A 34 7.32 6.53 4.08
N PHE A 35 7.87 5.69 4.96
CA PHE A 35 7.71 4.25 4.84
C PHE A 35 6.33 3.83 5.34
N SER A 36 5.59 3.14 4.48
CA SER A 36 4.23 2.65 4.69
C SER A 36 4.17 1.13 4.73
N ALA A 37 5.17 0.46 4.15
CA ALA A 37 5.24 -1.00 4.08
C ALA A 37 6.61 -1.53 4.50
N GLY A 38 6.63 -2.73 5.06
CA GLY A 38 7.88 -3.41 5.39
C GLY A 38 7.71 -4.91 5.60
N THR A 39 8.74 -5.68 5.26
CA THR A 39 8.83 -7.12 5.56
C THR A 39 10.27 -7.53 5.81
N ARG A 40 10.47 -8.61 6.55
CA ARG A 40 11.80 -9.15 6.85
C ARG A 40 11.91 -10.60 6.41
N VAL A 41 13.00 -10.93 5.72
CA VAL A 41 13.37 -12.30 5.36
C VAL A 41 14.87 -12.48 5.52
N GLY A 42 15.27 -13.50 6.29
CA GLY A 42 16.66 -13.69 6.69
C GLY A 42 17.27 -12.42 7.31
N ASN A 43 18.42 -12.01 6.79
CA ASN A 43 19.14 -10.80 7.17
C ASN A 43 18.76 -9.59 6.31
N SER A 44 17.57 -9.57 5.69
CA SER A 44 17.10 -8.45 4.87
C SER A 44 15.78 -7.89 5.37
N LEU A 45 15.77 -6.58 5.60
CA LEU A 45 14.58 -5.79 5.88
C LEU A 45 14.25 -4.99 4.63
N PHE A 46 13.13 -5.31 3.99
CA PHE A 46 12.60 -4.58 2.85
C PHE A 46 11.60 -3.53 3.32
N LEU A 47 11.64 -2.36 2.70
CA LEU A 47 10.78 -1.23 3.01
C LEU A 47 10.22 -0.62 1.72
N GLY A 48 8.97 -0.19 1.76
CA GLY A 48 8.28 0.53 0.69
C GLY A 48 7.70 1.84 1.20
N ALA A 49 7.57 2.82 0.31
CA ALA A 49 7.08 4.16 0.61
C ALA A 49 5.87 4.52 -0.27
N ASP A 50 5.07 5.48 0.17
CA ASP A 50 3.85 5.91 -0.53
C ASP A 50 4.11 6.95 -1.67
N GLU A 51 5.29 7.56 -1.76
CA GLU A 51 5.60 8.61 -2.76
C GLU A 51 6.67 8.18 -3.80
N HIS A 52 7.18 6.93 -3.75
CA HIS A 52 8.32 6.53 -4.58
C HIS A 52 8.16 5.12 -5.17
N ALA A 53 8.61 4.94 -6.42
CA ALA A 53 8.56 3.66 -7.14
C ALA A 53 9.80 2.79 -6.89
N ASP A 54 10.23 2.67 -5.62
CA ASP A 54 11.43 1.91 -5.23
C ASP A 54 11.18 1.01 -4.02
N ILE A 55 11.97 -0.05 -3.93
CA ILE A 55 12.09 -0.90 -2.74
C ILE A 55 13.44 -0.62 -2.10
N ASP A 56 13.43 -0.26 -0.83
CA ASP A 56 14.65 -0.17 -0.03
C ASP A 56 14.92 -1.47 0.70
N ARG A 57 16.19 -1.80 0.86
CA ARG A 57 16.65 -2.93 1.65
C ARG A 57 17.74 -2.49 2.62
N LEU A 58 17.63 -2.95 3.86
CA LEU A 58 18.72 -2.92 4.83
C LEU A 58 19.18 -4.35 5.11
N SER A 59 20.50 -4.56 5.17
CA SER A 59 21.10 -5.80 5.68
C SER A 59 21.17 -5.75 7.20
N ARG A 60 21.03 -6.89 7.86
CA ARG A 60 21.41 -7.03 9.26
C ARG A 60 22.92 -7.22 9.38
N SER A 61 23.59 -6.33 10.11
CA SER A 61 25.02 -6.45 10.40
C SER A 61 25.31 -7.55 11.42
N ALA A 62 26.59 -7.91 11.57
CA ALA A 62 27.05 -8.82 12.63
C ALA A 62 26.76 -8.28 14.06
N THR A 63 26.67 -6.96 14.23
CA THR A 63 26.33 -6.31 15.51
C THR A 63 24.81 -6.26 15.76
N GLY A 64 24.00 -6.72 14.82
CA GLY A 64 22.55 -6.79 14.93
C GLY A 64 21.80 -5.56 14.40
N ASP A 65 22.52 -4.51 14.00
CA ASP A 65 21.97 -3.28 13.44
C ASP A 65 21.49 -3.49 12.00
N TRP A 66 20.53 -2.67 11.55
CA TRP A 66 20.09 -2.64 10.17
C TRP A 66 20.82 -1.52 9.42
N SER A 67 21.68 -1.90 8.47
CA SER A 67 22.53 -0.97 7.73
C SER A 67 22.69 -1.44 6.27
N GLU A 68 23.75 -1.02 5.58
CA GLU A 68 24.04 -1.41 4.19
C GLU A 68 22.85 -1.20 3.26
N HIS A 69 22.31 0.01 3.31
CA HIS A 69 21.19 0.43 2.49
C HIS A 69 21.44 0.20 1.00
N ALA A 70 20.52 -0.52 0.36
CA ALA A 70 20.40 -0.64 -1.08
C ALA A 70 18.98 -0.24 -1.51
N GLN A 71 18.84 0.28 -2.72
CA GLN A 71 17.58 0.70 -3.32
C GLN A 71 17.42 0.01 -4.67
N PHE A 72 16.21 -0.44 -4.96
CA PHE A 72 15.88 -1.16 -6.19
C PHE A 72 14.65 -0.52 -6.83
N SER A 73 14.77 -0.07 -8.09
CA SER A 73 13.65 0.49 -8.84
C SER A 73 12.61 -0.59 -9.16
N LEU A 74 11.34 -0.28 -8.94
CA LEU A 74 10.25 -1.16 -9.35
C LEU A 74 10.20 -1.31 -10.87
N GLY A 75 10.54 -0.26 -11.63
CA GLY A 75 10.57 -0.30 -13.10
C GLY A 75 11.63 -1.26 -13.66
N ASP A 76 12.73 -1.44 -12.93
CA ASP A 76 13.80 -2.39 -13.30
C ASP A 76 13.42 -3.84 -12.97
N LEU A 77 12.63 -4.03 -11.90
CA LEU A 77 12.26 -5.36 -11.38
C LEU A 77 10.97 -5.90 -11.98
N LEU A 78 9.96 -5.05 -12.16
CA LEU A 78 8.61 -5.43 -12.57
C LEU A 78 8.32 -4.94 -14.00
N PRO A 79 7.51 -5.69 -14.78
CA PRO A 79 7.04 -5.25 -16.08
C PRO A 79 5.91 -4.22 -15.94
N LEU A 80 6.22 -3.03 -15.44
CA LEU A 80 5.27 -1.92 -15.29
C LEU A 80 4.92 -1.31 -16.65
N ALA A 81 3.68 -0.85 -16.79
CA ALA A 81 3.25 -0.13 -18.00
C ALA A 81 3.88 1.26 -18.11
N ASP A 82 4.04 1.92 -16.96
CA ASP A 82 4.76 3.19 -16.81
C ASP A 82 5.80 3.02 -15.67
N PRO A 83 7.08 2.79 -16.00
CA PRO A 83 8.14 2.54 -15.03
C PRO A 83 8.43 3.73 -14.10
N ASP A 84 8.11 4.95 -14.53
CA ASP A 84 8.38 6.18 -13.78
C ASP A 84 7.16 6.64 -12.97
N GLN A 85 6.01 5.97 -13.12
CA GLN A 85 4.82 6.27 -12.34
C GLN A 85 5.05 5.98 -10.86
N GLU A 86 4.85 6.99 -10.02
CA GLU A 86 4.81 6.82 -8.57
C GLU A 86 3.74 5.79 -8.19
N VAL A 87 4.13 4.86 -7.32
CA VAL A 87 3.23 3.83 -6.78
C VAL A 87 3.24 3.95 -5.27
N ASP A 88 2.06 4.15 -4.68
CA ASP A 88 1.90 4.15 -3.25
C ASP A 88 2.08 2.71 -2.72
N LEU A 89 3.27 2.33 -2.25
CA LEU A 89 3.52 0.98 -1.74
C LEU A 89 2.94 0.81 -0.34
N GLU A 90 1.88 0.02 -0.21
CA GLU A 90 1.12 -0.14 1.04
C GLU A 90 1.30 -1.52 1.67
N GLY A 91 1.89 -2.47 0.94
CA GLY A 91 2.14 -3.80 1.47
C GLY A 91 3.38 -4.45 0.89
N LEU A 92 4.13 -5.11 1.76
CA LEU A 92 5.23 -6.00 1.39
C LEU A 92 5.10 -7.30 2.16
N SER A 93 5.36 -8.41 1.50
CA SER A 93 5.47 -9.72 2.15
C SER A 93 6.54 -10.55 1.46
N ALA A 94 7.26 -11.36 2.23
CA ALA A 94 8.25 -12.27 1.70
C ALA A 94 7.83 -13.70 2.01
N ASP A 95 7.63 -14.51 0.98
CA ASP A 95 7.18 -15.89 1.13
C ASP A 95 7.62 -16.74 -0.07
N ASP A 96 8.03 -17.98 0.20
CA ASP A 96 8.48 -18.97 -0.80
C ASP A 96 9.50 -18.42 -1.83
N GLY A 97 10.42 -17.58 -1.35
CA GLY A 97 11.44 -16.92 -2.18
C GLY A 97 10.87 -15.89 -3.17
N TRP A 98 9.70 -15.34 -2.89
CA TRP A 98 9.13 -14.18 -3.55
C TRP A 98 9.05 -13.01 -2.58
N LEU A 99 9.29 -11.81 -3.10
CA LEU A 99 8.84 -10.57 -2.51
C LEU A 99 7.54 -10.16 -3.21
N TRP A 100 6.46 -10.18 -2.46
CA TRP A 100 5.16 -9.66 -2.86
C TRP A 100 5.10 -8.17 -2.57
N VAL A 101 4.63 -7.42 -3.55
CA VAL A 101 4.54 -5.97 -3.53
C VAL A 101 3.10 -5.58 -3.79
N LEU A 102 2.52 -4.79 -2.90
CA LEU A 102 1.15 -4.32 -2.99
C LEU A 102 1.16 -2.79 -2.97
N GLY A 103 0.61 -2.20 -4.02
CA GLY A 103 0.30 -0.78 -4.08
C GLY A 103 -1.11 -0.47 -3.57
N SER A 104 -1.43 0.81 -3.46
CA SER A 104 -2.78 1.26 -3.13
C SER A 104 -3.83 0.75 -4.13
N HIS A 105 -4.90 0.17 -3.59
CA HIS A 105 -6.08 -0.28 -4.36
C HIS A 105 -7.30 0.62 -4.13
N ALA A 106 -7.08 1.82 -3.59
CA ALA A 106 -8.14 2.77 -3.28
C ALA A 106 -8.44 3.72 -4.47
N ARG A 107 -9.71 4.08 -4.64
CA ARG A 107 -10.11 5.19 -5.52
C ARG A 107 -9.83 6.52 -4.81
N ALA A 108 -9.35 7.51 -5.56
CA ALA A 108 -9.07 8.84 -5.01
C ALA A 108 -10.29 9.76 -5.17
N ARG A 109 -10.58 10.56 -4.14
CA ARG A 109 -11.50 11.71 -4.26
C ARG A 109 -10.74 12.92 -4.79
N PRO A 110 -11.39 13.83 -5.52
CA PRO A 110 -10.76 15.10 -5.88
C PRO A 110 -10.37 15.86 -4.61
N LYS A 111 -9.17 16.43 -4.65
CA LYS A 111 -8.70 17.32 -3.60
C LYS A 111 -9.55 18.59 -3.67
N VAL A 112 -10.20 18.93 -2.56
CA VAL A 112 -10.93 20.20 -2.46
C VAL A 112 -9.89 21.27 -2.13
N GLU A 113 -9.71 22.21 -3.05
CA GLU A 113 -8.85 23.36 -2.81
C GLU A 113 -9.40 24.19 -1.64
N LYS A 114 -8.52 24.94 -0.96
CA LYS A 114 -8.97 25.86 0.09
C LYS A 114 -9.92 26.88 -0.53
N ALA A 115 -11.21 26.72 -0.28
CA ALA A 115 -12.22 27.67 -0.71
C ALA A 115 -12.02 29.00 0.04
N LYS A 116 -12.34 30.12 -0.60
CA LYS A 116 -12.42 31.42 0.08
C LYS A 116 -13.60 31.48 1.05
N ASP A 117 -14.62 30.66 0.82
CA ASP A 117 -15.79 30.47 1.67
C ASP A 117 -15.59 29.34 2.69
N GLU A 118 -16.26 29.43 3.83
CA GLU A 118 -16.26 28.40 4.90
C GLU A 118 -17.00 27.10 4.53
N ARG A 119 -17.52 26.99 3.30
CA ARG A 119 -18.36 25.88 2.85
C ARG A 119 -17.76 25.20 1.63
N ILE A 120 -17.78 23.87 1.64
CA ILE A 120 -17.38 23.03 0.50
C ILE A 120 -18.62 22.39 -0.13
N ASP A 121 -18.68 22.32 -1.46
CA ASP A 121 -19.71 21.53 -2.15
C ASP A 121 -19.38 20.04 -2.06
N LEU A 122 -20.14 19.31 -1.24
CA LEU A 122 -19.96 17.87 -1.03
C LEU A 122 -20.14 17.04 -2.31
N ARG A 123 -20.81 17.58 -3.34
CA ARG A 123 -20.96 16.89 -4.63
C ARG A 123 -19.62 16.67 -5.32
N LEU A 124 -18.65 17.55 -5.09
CA LEU A 124 -17.29 17.37 -5.61
C LEU A 124 -16.65 16.11 -5.05
N LEU A 125 -16.87 15.83 -3.77
CA LEU A 125 -16.32 14.64 -3.11
C LEU A 125 -17.02 13.35 -3.55
N ALA A 126 -18.21 13.42 -4.15
CA ALA A 126 -18.93 12.24 -4.63
C ALA A 126 -18.31 11.62 -5.88
N ASP A 127 -17.51 12.39 -6.63
CA ASP A 127 -16.77 11.88 -7.78
C ASP A 127 -15.51 11.13 -7.31
N LEU A 128 -15.26 9.97 -7.91
CA LEU A 128 -14.13 9.12 -7.61
C LEU A 128 -13.28 8.99 -8.86
N LYS A 129 -12.03 9.47 -8.78
CA LYS A 129 -11.06 9.31 -9.84
C LYS A 129 -10.72 7.84 -10.01
N ASP A 130 -10.63 7.43 -11.27
CA ASP A 130 -10.14 6.11 -11.61
C ASP A 130 -8.64 6.01 -11.34
N THR A 131 -8.28 5.23 -10.34
CA THR A 131 -6.90 4.94 -9.94
C THR A 131 -6.48 3.53 -10.34
N ARG A 132 -7.30 2.81 -11.12
CA ARG A 132 -7.05 1.41 -11.47
C ARG A 132 -5.70 1.18 -12.14
N ALA A 133 -5.21 2.12 -12.93
CA ALA A 133 -3.88 2.04 -13.53
C ALA A 133 -2.73 1.94 -12.50
N ARG A 134 -2.97 2.37 -11.26
CA ARG A 134 -2.00 2.39 -10.15
C ARG A 134 -2.13 1.20 -9.19
N CYS A 135 -3.17 0.37 -9.33
CA CYS A 135 -3.41 -0.79 -8.47
C CYS A 135 -2.36 -1.88 -8.74
N LEU A 136 -1.26 -1.86 -8.00
CA LEU A 136 -0.17 -2.81 -8.16
C LEU A 136 -0.34 -4.03 -7.25
N LEU A 137 -0.39 -5.23 -7.82
CA LEU A 137 -0.02 -6.46 -7.12
C LEU A 137 1.09 -7.14 -7.91
N GLY A 138 2.31 -7.11 -7.37
CA GLY A 138 3.50 -7.65 -7.99
C GLY A 138 4.11 -8.80 -7.18
N ARG A 139 4.84 -9.67 -7.87
CA ARG A 139 5.76 -10.63 -7.26
C ARG A 139 7.13 -10.48 -7.89
N ILE A 140 8.17 -10.56 -7.06
CA ILE A 140 9.57 -10.39 -7.47
C ILE A 140 10.38 -11.55 -6.87
N PRO A 141 11.11 -12.34 -7.68
CA PRO A 141 11.99 -13.38 -7.16
C PRO A 141 13.03 -12.83 -6.18
N LEU A 142 13.29 -13.58 -5.12
CA LEU A 142 14.37 -13.32 -4.17
C LEU A 142 15.49 -14.36 -4.35
N VAL A 143 16.71 -13.87 -4.54
CA VAL A 143 17.94 -14.66 -4.50
C VAL A 143 18.63 -14.44 -3.18
N GLU A 144 19.06 -15.52 -2.54
CA GLU A 144 19.73 -15.48 -1.24
C GLU A 144 21.25 -15.60 -1.42
N HIS A 145 21.99 -14.77 -0.69
CA HIS A 145 23.44 -14.83 -0.57
C HIS A 145 23.87 -14.50 0.86
N LEU A 146 24.47 -15.48 1.56
CA LEU A 146 24.97 -15.35 2.94
C LEU A 146 23.92 -14.80 3.93
N GLY A 147 22.70 -15.30 3.86
CA GLY A 147 21.52 -14.91 4.63
C GLY A 147 20.82 -13.64 4.11
N THR A 148 21.40 -12.97 3.12
CA THR A 148 20.90 -11.70 2.57
C THR A 148 20.09 -11.95 1.31
N HIS A 149 18.89 -11.42 1.23
CA HIS A 149 18.00 -11.62 0.10
C HIS A 149 18.02 -10.41 -0.82
N HIS A 150 18.05 -10.66 -2.14
CA HIS A 150 18.10 -9.64 -3.17
C HIS A 150 16.94 -9.83 -4.15
N PRO A 151 16.12 -8.80 -4.38
CA PRO A 151 15.09 -8.86 -5.42
C PRO A 151 15.76 -8.81 -6.78
N VAL A 152 15.35 -9.73 -7.66
CA VAL A 152 15.84 -9.80 -9.04
C VAL A 152 14.67 -9.98 -9.99
N ARG A 153 14.82 -9.53 -11.23
CA ARG A 153 13.77 -9.69 -12.25
C ARG A 153 13.56 -11.16 -12.65
N ILE A 154 14.62 -11.96 -12.68
CA ILE A 154 14.61 -13.37 -13.10
C ILE A 154 15.55 -14.16 -12.20
N ASP A 155 15.07 -15.32 -11.73
CA ASP A 155 15.88 -16.32 -11.02
C ASP A 155 15.47 -17.73 -11.48
N GLY A 156 16.29 -18.36 -12.33
CA GLY A 156 15.96 -19.63 -12.98
C GLY A 156 14.63 -19.55 -13.73
N HIS A 157 13.64 -20.33 -13.27
CA HIS A 157 12.29 -20.32 -13.84
C HIS A 157 11.37 -19.25 -13.24
N ARG A 158 11.76 -18.63 -12.12
CA ARG A 158 11.00 -17.57 -11.46
C ARG A 158 11.21 -16.26 -12.21
N ARG A 159 10.10 -15.60 -12.54
CA ARG A 159 10.08 -14.31 -13.23
C ARG A 159 9.21 -13.34 -12.46
N ALA A 160 9.71 -12.13 -12.28
CA ALA A 160 8.93 -11.03 -11.75
C ALA A 160 7.71 -10.79 -12.63
N GLY A 161 6.60 -10.41 -12.01
CA GLY A 161 5.34 -10.24 -12.71
C GLY A 161 4.36 -9.41 -11.91
N VAL A 162 3.44 -8.78 -12.65
CA VAL A 162 2.36 -7.96 -12.10
C VAL A 162 1.03 -8.63 -12.46
N LEU A 163 0.08 -8.60 -11.52
CA LEU A 163 -1.28 -9.01 -11.80
C LEU A 163 -1.88 -8.09 -12.89
N PRO A 164 -2.29 -8.62 -14.04
CA PRO A 164 -2.80 -7.78 -15.12
C PRO A 164 -4.07 -7.03 -14.71
N GLN A 165 -4.15 -5.77 -15.13
CA GLN A 165 -5.28 -4.88 -14.91
C GLN A 165 -6.05 -4.70 -16.23
N GLY A 166 -7.33 -5.08 -16.27
CA GLY A 166 -8.21 -4.87 -17.41
C GLY A 166 -9.25 -3.77 -17.17
N SER A 167 -10.06 -3.49 -18.20
CA SER A 167 -11.20 -2.57 -18.10
C SER A 167 -12.23 -3.00 -17.05
N ASP A 168 -12.36 -4.30 -16.82
CA ASP A 168 -13.25 -4.92 -15.82
C ASP A 168 -12.53 -5.19 -14.49
N GLY A 169 -11.35 -4.60 -14.27
CA GLY A 169 -10.54 -4.81 -13.08
C GLY A 169 -9.59 -6.01 -13.23
N ASN A 170 -9.29 -6.67 -12.11
CA ASN A 170 -8.32 -7.77 -12.06
C ASN A 170 -8.86 -8.95 -11.23
N ALA A 171 -8.11 -10.06 -11.23
CA ALA A 171 -8.52 -11.27 -10.52
C ALA A 171 -8.63 -11.08 -9.00
N LEU A 172 -7.81 -10.20 -8.40
CA LEU A 172 -7.87 -9.88 -6.97
C LEU A 172 -9.19 -9.18 -6.64
N ALA A 173 -9.56 -8.13 -7.39
CA ALA A 173 -10.82 -7.42 -7.21
C ALA A 173 -12.02 -8.37 -7.39
N ALA A 174 -11.97 -9.27 -8.36
CA ALA A 174 -13.00 -10.29 -8.57
C ALA A 174 -13.09 -11.29 -7.40
N ALA A 175 -11.97 -11.66 -6.79
CA ALA A 175 -11.94 -12.52 -5.61
C ALA A 175 -12.51 -11.79 -4.38
N LEU A 176 -12.07 -10.56 -4.11
CA LEU A 176 -12.56 -9.75 -2.99
C LEU A 176 -14.05 -9.43 -3.11
N ALA A 177 -14.57 -9.24 -4.32
CA ALA A 177 -16.00 -9.02 -4.56
C ALA A 177 -16.89 -10.23 -4.24
N ARG A 178 -16.30 -11.42 -4.03
CA ARG A 178 -17.01 -12.65 -3.65
C ARG A 178 -16.86 -12.97 -2.15
N ASP A 179 -16.00 -12.24 -1.44
CA ASP A 179 -15.79 -12.45 -0.01
C ASP A 179 -16.97 -11.89 0.81
N PRO A 180 -17.64 -12.66 1.66
CA PRO A 180 -18.82 -12.19 2.40
C PRO A 180 -18.57 -10.97 3.31
N LEU A 181 -17.34 -10.77 3.78
CA LEU A 181 -16.98 -9.68 4.70
C LEU A 181 -16.49 -8.44 3.95
N ILE A 182 -15.80 -8.64 2.82
CA ILE A 182 -15.21 -7.55 2.04
C ILE A 182 -16.14 -7.05 0.92
N ALA A 183 -16.93 -7.94 0.32
CA ALA A 183 -17.79 -7.63 -0.83
C ALA A 183 -18.71 -6.41 -0.64
N PRO A 184 -19.30 -6.13 0.55
CA PRO A 184 -20.10 -4.92 0.76
C PRO A 184 -19.34 -3.60 0.52
N PHE A 185 -18.01 -3.63 0.57
CA PHE A 185 -17.13 -2.48 0.40
C PHE A 185 -16.45 -2.42 -0.97
N ILE A 186 -16.64 -3.44 -1.82
CA ILE A 186 -16.07 -3.46 -3.17
C ILE A 186 -17.08 -2.84 -4.16
N PRO A 187 -16.76 -1.70 -4.79
CA PRO A 187 -17.66 -1.08 -5.76
C PRO A 187 -17.83 -1.98 -6.97
N ARG A 188 -19.07 -2.42 -7.25
CA ARG A 188 -19.35 -3.23 -8.45
C ARG A 188 -19.26 -2.36 -9.70
N LEU A 189 -18.84 -2.94 -10.82
CA LEU A 189 -18.76 -2.21 -12.10
C LEU A 189 -20.13 -1.73 -12.60
N SER A 190 -21.22 -2.40 -12.23
CA SER A 190 -22.61 -1.97 -12.44
C SER A 190 -22.99 -0.72 -11.63
N ASP A 191 -22.21 -0.40 -10.61
CA ASP A 191 -22.51 0.65 -9.63
C ASP A 191 -21.89 2.00 -10.07
N GLN A 192 -21.36 2.10 -11.30
CA GLN A 192 -21.00 3.38 -11.93
C GLN A 192 -22.20 4.34 -12.03
N ASN A 193 -23.43 3.81 -11.95
CA ASN A 193 -24.66 4.60 -11.83
C ASN A 193 -25.19 4.73 -10.38
N LEU A 194 -24.60 4.05 -9.38
CA LEU A 194 -25.01 4.14 -7.96
C LEU A 194 -24.37 5.32 -7.20
N CYS A 195 -23.55 6.17 -7.84
CA CYS A 195 -23.36 7.53 -7.32
C CYS A 195 -24.72 8.28 -7.22
N ALA A 196 -25.77 7.81 -7.88
CA ALA A 196 -27.16 8.24 -7.65
C ALA A 196 -27.85 7.63 -6.42
N HIS A 197 -27.32 6.55 -5.81
CA HIS A 197 -27.95 5.80 -4.72
C HIS A 197 -27.35 6.03 -3.33
N TRP A 198 -26.24 6.76 -3.22
CA TRP A 198 -25.91 7.49 -1.97
C TRP A 198 -26.81 8.73 -1.76
N ARG A 199 -27.99 8.77 -2.41
CA ARG A 199 -29.11 9.66 -2.08
C ARG A 199 -30.02 9.06 -1.00
N SER A 200 -29.45 8.56 0.09
CA SER A 200 -30.25 8.49 1.31
C SER A 200 -30.42 9.92 1.84
N PRO A 201 -31.62 10.32 2.27
CA PRO A 201 -31.88 11.71 2.62
C PRO A 201 -30.99 12.10 3.79
N ILE A 202 -30.22 13.17 3.60
CA ILE A 202 -29.77 13.99 4.72
C ILE A 202 -31.06 14.39 5.43
N VAL A 203 -31.39 13.70 6.52
CA VAL A 203 -32.40 14.16 7.47
C VAL A 203 -31.82 15.44 8.05
N MET A 204 -32.25 16.58 7.52
CA MET A 204 -32.13 17.85 8.21
C MET A 204 -32.91 17.68 9.52
N MET A 205 -32.20 17.42 10.62
CA MET A 205 -32.71 17.78 11.93
C MET A 205 -32.84 19.30 11.94
N ARG A 206 -34.08 19.78 11.80
CA ARG A 206 -34.44 21.12 12.29
C ARG A 206 -34.18 21.10 13.79
N GLN A 207 -33.25 21.94 14.25
CA GLN A 207 -33.30 22.38 15.63
C GLN A 207 -34.57 23.24 15.79
N GLY A 208 -35.42 22.83 16.72
CA GLY A 208 -36.46 23.69 17.29
C GLY A 208 -35.88 24.63 18.33
#